data_AF-A0A7K2CDB5-F1
#
_entry.id   AF-A0A7K2CDB5-F1
#
_cell.length_a   1.000
_cell.length_b   1.000
_cell.length_c   1.000
_cell.angle_alpha   90.00
_cell.angle_beta   90.00
_cell.angle_gamma   90.00
#
_symmetry.space_group_name_H-M   'P 1'
#
loop_
_entity.id
_entity.type
_entity.pdbx_description
1 polymer ?
#
loop_
_entity_poly.entity_id
_entity_poly.type
_entity_poly.pdbx_seq_one_letter_code
_entity_poly.pdbx_strand_id
1 'polypeptide(L)'
;MWTESDGDMAVPIVDQYPAQFPNLASISFDRGYWSVPNFEALHSREIQVILPKKGYKNKGEHERESADEFRQKRRRHAQVESCINGLEQHGGGRIRTRGGKAGFARSIGASVVATNLCRIGRVLMDRQRDAFRQAA
;
A
#
# COMPACT_ATOMS: atom_id res chain seq x y z
N MET A 1 -5.78 22.68 -2.69
CA MET A 1 -5.17 21.59 -1.90
C MET A 1 -6.28 20.62 -1.50
N TRP A 2 -5.98 19.39 -1.10
CA TRP A 2 -7.00 18.55 -0.44
C TRP A 2 -7.19 19.03 1.00
N THR A 3 -8.39 18.83 1.54
CA THR A 3 -8.76 19.18 2.92
C THR A 3 -9.00 17.95 3.78
N GLU A 4 -9.16 16.78 3.16
CA GLU A 4 -9.36 15.50 3.84
C GLU A 4 -8.04 15.00 4.45
N SER A 5 -8.16 14.28 5.55
CA SER A 5 -7.07 13.52 6.17
C SER A 5 -7.05 12.07 5.68
N ASP A 6 -5.94 11.37 5.89
CA ASP A 6 -5.81 9.95 5.57
C ASP A 6 -6.93 9.11 6.22
N GLY A 7 -7.32 9.45 7.46
CA GLY A 7 -8.40 8.77 8.17
C GLY A 7 -9.73 8.85 7.45
N ASP A 8 -10.02 9.97 6.78
CA ASP A 8 -11.29 10.19 6.08
C ASP A 8 -11.40 9.32 4.82
N MET A 9 -10.26 8.84 4.29
CA MET A 9 -10.20 8.08 3.05
C MET A 9 -10.32 6.56 3.23
N ALA A 10 -10.24 6.04 4.46
CA ALA A 10 -10.22 4.59 4.70
C ALA A 10 -11.49 3.88 4.19
N VAL A 11 -12.67 4.38 4.59
CA VAL A 11 -13.96 3.83 4.17
C VAL A 11 -14.23 4.05 2.66
N PRO A 12 -14.05 5.27 2.10
CA PRO A 12 -14.19 5.49 0.67
C PRO A 12 -13.36 4.54 -0.20
N ILE A 13 -12.11 4.25 0.18
CA ILE A 13 -11.25 3.32 -0.56
C ILE A 13 -11.85 1.91 -0.58
N VAL A 14 -12.28 1.41 0.59
CA VAL A 14 -12.84 0.06 0.71
C VAL A 14 -14.18 -0.08 -0.01
N ASP A 15 -14.98 0.98 -0.06
CA ASP A 15 -16.28 0.95 -0.73
C ASP A 15 -16.15 1.08 -2.26
N GLN A 16 -15.14 1.79 -2.76
CA GLN A 16 -14.98 2.06 -4.21
C GLN A 16 -14.12 1.04 -4.94
N TYR A 17 -13.05 0.53 -4.32
CA TYR A 17 -12.02 -0.22 -5.04
C TYR A 17 -12.42 -1.64 -5.41
N PRO A 18 -13.19 -2.40 -4.60
CA PRO A 18 -13.66 -3.73 -4.99
C PRO A 18 -14.46 -3.73 -6.31
N ALA A 19 -15.25 -2.68 -6.56
CA ALA A 19 -16.01 -2.54 -7.80
C ALA A 19 -15.11 -2.29 -9.03
N GLN A 20 -13.96 -1.63 -8.84
CA GLN A 20 -13.00 -1.35 -9.91
C GLN A 20 -12.01 -2.49 -10.15
N PHE A 21 -11.78 -3.32 -9.14
CA PHE A 21 -10.80 -4.41 -9.17
C PHE A 21 -11.47 -5.71 -8.71
N PRO A 22 -12.16 -6.44 -9.60
CA PRO A 22 -12.92 -7.65 -9.22
C PRO A 22 -12.08 -8.74 -8.56
N ASN A 23 -10.77 -8.76 -8.82
CA ASN A 23 -9.82 -9.73 -8.25
C ASN A 23 -9.16 -9.22 -6.95
N LEU A 24 -9.64 -8.12 -6.36
CA LEU A 24 -9.07 -7.55 -5.15
C LEU A 24 -9.48 -8.37 -3.93
N ALA A 25 -8.54 -9.16 -3.40
CA ALA A 25 -8.82 -10.07 -2.29
C ALA A 25 -8.74 -9.43 -0.90
N SER A 26 -7.95 -8.36 -0.74
CA SER A 26 -7.78 -7.69 0.55
C SER A 26 -7.22 -6.28 0.40
N ILE A 27 -7.56 -5.40 1.34
CA ILE A 27 -6.99 -4.06 1.46
C ILE A 27 -6.26 -3.95 2.80
N SER A 28 -5.07 -3.38 2.80
CA SER A 28 -4.24 -3.23 3.99
C SER A 28 -3.88 -1.77 4.18
N PHE A 29 -4.05 -1.25 5.40
CA PHE A 29 -3.82 0.14 5.74
C PHE A 29 -2.66 0.30 6.70
N ASP A 30 -2.07 1.49 6.72
CA ASP A 30 -1.17 1.89 7.79
C ASP A 30 -1.98 2.29 9.04
N ARG A 31 -1.31 2.33 10.21
CA ARG A 31 -1.92 2.69 11.50
C ARG A 31 -2.53 4.08 11.51
N GLY A 32 -2.07 4.99 10.65
CA GLY A 32 -2.60 6.33 10.51
C GLY A 32 -4.10 6.38 10.15
N TYR A 33 -4.59 5.34 9.48
CA TYR A 33 -5.99 5.21 9.04
C TYR A 33 -6.92 4.69 10.15
N TRP A 34 -6.37 4.27 11.30
CA TRP A 34 -7.19 3.72 12.36
C TRP A 34 -7.90 4.82 13.16
N SER A 35 -9.21 4.67 13.28
CA SER A 35 -10.09 5.36 14.21
C SER A 35 -11.17 4.36 14.66
N VAL A 36 -11.85 4.63 15.78
CA VAL A 36 -12.98 3.78 16.21
C VAL A 36 -14.06 3.72 15.10
N PRO A 37 -14.50 4.86 14.51
CA PRO A 37 -15.47 4.83 13.43
C PRO A 37 -15.00 4.03 12.21
N ASN A 38 -13.73 4.19 11.78
CA ASN A 38 -13.20 3.43 10.65
C ASN A 38 -13.16 1.94 10.94
N PHE A 39 -12.74 1.56 12.14
CA PHE A 39 -12.64 0.15 12.50
C PHE A 39 -14.01 -0.53 12.47
N GLU A 40 -15.03 0.09 13.04
CA GLU A 40 -16.40 -0.42 13.06
C GLU A 40 -17.01 -0.48 11.65
N ALA A 41 -16.88 0.60 10.87
CA ALA A 41 -17.40 0.64 9.51
C ALA A 41 -16.78 -0.43 8.61
N LEU A 42 -15.45 -0.59 8.67
CA LEU A 42 -14.70 -1.50 7.82
C LEU A 42 -14.85 -2.97 8.23
N HIS A 43 -15.16 -3.25 9.50
CA HIS A 43 -15.39 -4.62 9.97
C HIS A 43 -16.62 -5.28 9.33
N SER A 44 -17.60 -4.47 8.90
CA SER A 44 -18.84 -4.94 8.27
C SER A 44 -18.71 -5.29 6.78
N ARG A 45 -17.55 -5.04 6.16
CA ARG A 45 -17.36 -5.17 4.71
C ARG A 45 -16.95 -6.58 4.32
N GLU A 46 -17.41 -7.02 3.15
CA GLU A 46 -17.12 -8.35 2.61
C GLU A 46 -15.65 -8.52 2.23
N ILE A 47 -15.01 -7.46 1.75
CA ILE A 47 -13.58 -7.49 1.47
C ILE A 47 -12.79 -7.49 2.77
N GLN A 48 -11.75 -8.31 2.80
CA GLN A 48 -10.91 -8.40 3.97
C GLN A 48 -10.04 -7.16 4.16
N VAL A 49 -10.23 -6.48 5.29
CA VAL A 49 -9.50 -5.27 5.65
C VAL A 49 -8.49 -5.53 6.76
N ILE A 50 -7.23 -5.19 6.51
CA ILE A 50 -6.13 -5.24 7.47
C ILE A 50 -5.87 -3.83 7.98
N LEU A 51 -6.54 -3.49 9.09
CA LEU A 51 -6.40 -2.19 9.75
C LEU A 51 -5.75 -2.36 11.14
N PRO A 52 -4.45 -2.03 11.29
CA PRO A 52 -3.76 -2.15 12.56
C PRO A 52 -4.20 -1.03 13.53
N LYS A 53 -4.41 -1.39 14.80
CA LYS A 53 -4.78 -0.48 15.87
C LYS A 53 -3.72 0.59 16.06
N LYS A 54 -4.15 1.86 16.13
CA LYS A 54 -3.31 2.98 16.56
C LYS A 54 -3.22 3.01 18.09
N GLY A 55 -2.01 3.14 18.62
CA GLY A 55 -1.75 3.25 20.07
C GLY A 55 -1.70 1.92 20.80
N TYR A 56 -2.10 1.94 22.08
CA TYR A 56 -2.13 0.76 22.95
C TYR A 56 -3.15 -0.27 22.44
N LYS A 57 -2.83 -1.56 22.64
CA LYS A 57 -3.66 -2.69 22.22
C LYS A 57 -4.08 -3.50 23.43
N ASN A 58 -5.36 -3.83 23.51
CA ASN A 58 -5.85 -4.82 24.46
C ASN A 58 -5.47 -6.25 24.01
N LYS A 59 -5.76 -7.24 24.85
CA LYS A 59 -5.43 -8.65 24.59
C LYS A 59 -6.03 -9.17 23.28
N GLY A 60 -7.31 -8.88 23.02
CA GLY A 60 -7.98 -9.32 21.80
C GLY A 60 -7.43 -8.66 20.53
N GLU A 61 -7.09 -7.36 20.60
CA GLU A 61 -6.42 -6.66 19.49
C GLU A 61 -5.02 -7.21 19.23
N HIS A 62 -4.30 -7.59 20.28
CA HIS A 62 -3.00 -8.22 20.16
C HIS A 62 -3.11 -9.59 19.49
N GLU A 63 -4.07 -10.42 19.89
CA GLU A 63 -4.35 -11.73 19.28
C GLU A 63 -4.73 -11.57 17.81
N ARG A 64 -5.65 -10.65 17.49
CA ARG A 64 -6.07 -10.34 16.11
C ARG A 64 -4.89 -9.94 15.22
N GLU A 65 -4.03 -9.03 15.69
CA GLU A 65 -2.88 -8.58 14.89
C GLU A 65 -1.71 -9.59 14.85
N SER A 66 -1.70 -10.56 15.77
CA SER A 66 -0.70 -11.62 15.83
C SER A 66 -1.08 -12.83 14.97
N ALA A 67 -2.33 -12.93 14.54
CA ALA A 67 -2.78 -13.95 13.60
C ALA A 67 -1.90 -13.97 12.33
N ASP A 68 -1.57 -15.18 11.85
CA ASP A 68 -0.63 -15.36 10.73
C ASP A 68 -1.09 -14.63 9.47
N GLU A 69 -2.38 -14.68 9.19
CA GLU A 69 -2.97 -14.02 8.03
C GLU A 69 -2.82 -12.49 8.09
N PHE A 70 -3.08 -11.90 9.27
CA PHE A 70 -2.92 -10.47 9.49
C PHE A 70 -1.46 -10.05 9.29
N ARG A 71 -0.52 -10.81 9.88
CA ARG A 71 0.92 -10.55 9.73
C ARG A 71 1.38 -10.68 8.29
N GLN A 72 0.94 -11.71 7.56
CA GLN A 72 1.33 -11.94 6.18
C GLN A 72 0.88 -10.79 5.27
N LYS A 73 -0.38 -10.35 5.42
CA LYS A 73 -0.92 -9.25 4.61
C LYS A 73 -0.31 -7.90 5.01
N ARG A 74 -0.08 -7.68 6.31
CA ARG A 74 0.61 -6.47 6.79
C ARG A 74 2.05 -6.36 6.29
N ARG A 75 2.78 -7.47 6.14
CA ARG A 75 4.16 -7.46 5.62
C ARG A 75 4.26 -6.90 4.18
N ARG A 76 3.17 -6.89 3.41
CA ARG A 76 3.15 -6.26 2.08
C ARG A 76 3.43 -4.76 2.13
N HIS A 77 3.12 -4.08 3.24
CA HIS A 77 3.46 -2.67 3.44
C HIS A 77 4.96 -2.41 3.34
N ALA A 78 5.80 -3.26 3.93
CA ALA A 78 7.25 -3.10 3.85
C ALA A 78 7.77 -3.13 2.39
N GLN A 79 7.10 -3.88 1.51
CA GLN A 79 7.44 -3.90 0.08
C GLN A 79 7.06 -2.56 -0.58
N VAL A 80 5.91 -1.99 -0.23
CA VAL A 80 5.47 -0.68 -0.73
C VAL A 80 6.43 0.42 -0.27
N GLU A 81 6.77 0.48 1.02
CA GLU A 81 7.74 1.44 1.56
C GLU A 81 9.12 1.32 0.91
N SER A 82 9.58 0.08 0.68
CA SER A 82 10.84 -0.16 -0.03
C SER A 82 10.79 0.35 -1.47
N CYS A 83 9.66 0.19 -2.18
CA CYS A 83 9.45 0.72 -3.51
C CYS A 83 9.42 2.26 -3.53
N ILE A 84 8.77 2.89 -2.55
CA ILE A 84 8.73 4.35 -2.40
C ILE A 84 10.15 4.88 -2.17
N ASN A 85 10.88 4.32 -1.20
CA ASN A 85 12.27 4.72 -0.94
C ASN A 85 13.15 4.53 -2.18
N GLY A 86 13.01 3.41 -2.91
CA GLY A 86 13.75 3.21 -4.16
C GLY A 86 13.44 4.29 -5.19
N LEU A 87 12.17 4.65 -5.35
CA LEU A 87 11.75 5.73 -6.24
C LEU A 87 12.33 7.09 -5.79
N GLU A 88 12.39 7.37 -4.49
CA GLU A 88 13.00 8.59 -3.94
C GLU A 88 14.48 8.69 -4.28
N GLN A 89 15.23 7.60 -4.11
CA GLN A 89 16.65 7.53 -4.48
C GLN A 89 16.88 7.70 -5.99
N HIS A 90 15.90 7.31 -6.81
CA HIS A 90 15.91 7.52 -8.27
C HIS A 90 15.38 8.91 -8.69
N GLY A 91 15.21 9.85 -7.75
CA GLY A 91 14.83 11.23 -8.03
C GLY A 91 13.31 11.50 -8.01
N GLY A 92 12.49 10.48 -7.75
CA GLY A 92 11.03 10.64 -7.61
C GLY A 92 10.57 11.32 -6.32
N GLY A 93 11.47 11.53 -5.35
CA GLY A 93 11.19 12.27 -4.11
C GLY A 93 11.04 13.78 -4.30
N ARG A 94 11.35 14.30 -5.50
CA ARG A 94 11.22 15.73 -5.84
C ARG A 94 10.04 15.94 -6.77
N ILE A 95 8.84 15.87 -6.22
CA ILE A 95 7.61 16.19 -6.96
C ILE A 95 7.54 17.70 -7.16
N ARG A 96 7.97 18.18 -8.33
CA ARG A 96 7.80 19.58 -8.75
C ARG A 96 6.42 19.76 -9.38
N THR A 97 5.41 19.83 -8.53
CA THR A 97 4.01 19.91 -8.97
C THR A 97 3.64 21.30 -9.47
N ARG A 98 3.84 21.55 -10.76
CA ARG A 98 3.21 22.68 -11.46
C ARG A 98 1.76 22.30 -11.82
N GLY A 99 0.80 23.16 -11.51
CA GLY A 99 -0.61 22.98 -11.90
C GLY A 99 -1.51 22.27 -10.87
N GLY A 100 -1.23 22.41 -9.58
CA GLY A 100 -2.14 22.00 -8.50
C GLY A 100 -2.44 20.49 -8.49
N LYS A 101 -3.72 20.13 -8.24
CA LYS A 101 -4.17 18.72 -8.14
C LYS A 101 -3.86 17.90 -9.41
N ALA A 102 -4.07 18.50 -10.59
CA ALA A 102 -3.81 17.83 -11.87
C ALA A 102 -2.32 17.56 -12.08
N GLY A 103 -1.46 18.51 -11.70
CA GLY A 103 -0.01 18.28 -11.68
C GLY A 103 0.37 17.12 -10.78
N PHE A 104 -0.24 17.05 -9.58
CA PHE A 104 0.05 16.02 -8.60
C PHE A 104 -0.36 14.63 -9.10
N ALA A 105 -1.57 14.50 -9.63
CA ALA A 105 -2.05 13.26 -10.21
C ALA A 105 -1.13 12.76 -11.35
N ARG A 106 -0.65 13.66 -12.21
CA ARG A 106 0.34 13.31 -13.25
C ARG A 106 1.65 12.81 -12.65
N SER A 107 2.18 13.49 -11.63
CA SER A 107 3.40 13.06 -10.95
C SER A 107 3.26 11.68 -10.30
N ILE A 108 2.13 11.40 -9.64
CA ILE A 108 1.84 10.07 -9.10
C ILE A 108 1.77 9.02 -10.20
N GLY A 109 1.07 9.30 -11.31
CA GLY A 109 1.01 8.39 -12.45
C GLY A 109 2.39 8.06 -13.01
N ALA A 110 3.24 9.07 -13.20
CA ALA A 110 4.62 8.88 -13.67
C ALA A 110 5.45 8.05 -12.67
N SER A 111 5.31 8.31 -11.37
CA SER A 111 5.96 7.54 -10.30
C SER A 111 5.56 6.06 -10.33
N VAL A 112 4.27 5.76 -10.47
CA VAL A 112 3.78 4.37 -10.56
C VAL A 112 4.38 3.65 -11.77
N VAL A 113 4.41 4.31 -12.93
CA VAL A 113 5.01 3.75 -14.15
C VAL A 113 6.50 3.50 -13.95
N ALA A 114 7.25 4.48 -13.43
CA ALA A 114 8.69 4.36 -13.19
C ALA A 114 9.01 3.21 -12.23
N THR A 115 8.31 3.11 -11.09
CA THR A 115 8.49 2.01 -10.13
C THR A 115 8.23 0.64 -10.76
N ASN A 116 7.18 0.52 -11.58
CA ASN A 116 6.88 -0.74 -12.26
C ASN A 116 7.95 -1.11 -13.29
N LEU A 117 8.48 -0.16 -14.05
CA LEU A 117 9.59 -0.40 -14.98
C LEU A 117 10.86 -0.86 -14.25
N CYS A 118 11.24 -0.19 -13.16
CA CYS A 118 12.37 -0.61 -12.32
C CYS A 118 12.17 -2.02 -11.76
N ARG A 119 10.95 -2.35 -11.32
CA ARG A 119 10.61 -3.67 -10.80
C ARG A 119 10.73 -4.76 -11.88
N ILE A 120 10.21 -4.50 -13.08
CA ILE A 120 10.33 -5.44 -14.22
C ILE A 120 11.81 -5.67 -14.55
N GLY A 121 12.60 -4.61 -14.65
CA GLY A 121 14.04 -4.71 -14.90
C GLY A 121 14.75 -5.58 -13.85
N ARG A 122 14.42 -5.40 -12.57
CA ARG A 122 14.98 -6.21 -11.48
C ARG A 122 14.60 -7.69 -11.59
N VAL A 123 13.34 -7.99 -11.87
CA VAL A 123 12.87 -9.37 -12.06
C VAL A 123 13.61 -10.04 -13.22
N LEU A 124 13.87 -9.34 -14.32
CA LEU A 124 14.63 -9.87 -15.45
C LEU A 124 16.10 -10.16 -15.08
N MET A 125 16.75 -9.24 -14.37
CA MET A 125 18.12 -9.43 -13.89
C MET A 125 18.25 -10.58 -12.90
N ASP A 126 17.27 -10.74 -11.99
CA ASP A 126 17.25 -11.84 -11.03
C ASP A 126 17.10 -13.19 -11.73
N ARG A 127 16.17 -13.28 -12.70
CA ARG A 127 16.01 -14.48 -13.55
C ARG A 127 17.29 -14.84 -14.31
N GLN A 128 17.97 -13.85 -14.87
CA GLN A 128 19.23 -14.07 -15.58
C GLN A 128 20.32 -14.59 -14.64
N ARG A 129 20.42 -14.03 -13.43
CA ARG A 129 21.37 -14.48 -12.40
C ARG A 129 21.12 -15.91 -11.94
N ASP A 130 19.86 -16.28 -11.76
CA ASP A 130 19.49 -17.64 -11.36
C ASP A 130 19.80 -18.65 -12.48
N ALA A 131 19.56 -18.28 -13.74
CA ALA A 131 19.97 -19.10 -14.88
C ALA A 131 21.50 -19.31 -14.93
N PHE A 132 22.29 -18.26 -14.69
CA PHE A 132 23.75 -18.39 -14.62
C PHE A 132 24.22 -19.28 -13.46
N ARG A 133 23.58 -19.19 -12.30
CA ARG A 133 23.89 -20.05 -11.14
C ARG A 133 23.56 -21.51 -11.37
N GLN A 134 22.53 -21.80 -12.16
CA GLN A 134 22.13 -23.17 -12.49
C GLN A 134 23.02 -23.81 -13.57
N ALA A 135 23.68 -22.99 -14.39
CA ALA A 135 24.57 -23.42 -15.46
C ALA A 135 26.05 -23.59 -15.02
N ALA A 136 26.39 -23.15 -13.80
CA ALA A 136 27.71 -23.27 -13.19
C ALA A 136 27.77 -24.45 -12.22
#